data_AF-A0A0R3WUI8-F1
#
_entry.id   AF-A0A0R3WUI8-F1
#
_cell.length_a   1.000
_cell.length_b   1.000
_cell.length_c   1.000
_cell.angle_alpha   90.00
_cell.angle_beta   90.00
_cell.angle_gamma   90.00
#
_symmetry.space_group_name_H-M   'P 1'
#
loop_
_entity.id
_entity.type
_entity.pdbx_description
1 polymer ?
#
loop_
_entity_poly.entity_id
_entity_poly.type
_entity_poly.pdbx_seq_one_letter_code
_entity_poly.pdbx_strand_id
1 'polypeptide(L)'
;MLGVEETIKLIEILSFLLGGLDFFFSLRSEAVAFVDYVSKLVPCRVQTSQQLKSHDVHSNTYNYKFTFCLDVVPICKNDVVCLSKQFCNRLGLGNQILLVSRITDKIRLLDPVSCVAKDIDVQTYYANPFASISSPRNVSEFFVMDVESDAHGKIQSSPAEPEVEQVNMKPAGVWVVPSAYLGVEGEDGEQIYVRTHLGHVVKIGDSVIGLDLRNANINNVEFENIPEEKRPQVVLIQRLCSSSNRRRRRHRDCVSLDGESVMETETAPTTEAGLVSDTEMEGNEDNAGDSDDTISEYSDSEYMDAEEGTFIG
;
A
#
# COMPACT_ATOMS: atom_id res chain seq x y z
N MET A 1 6.09 30.25 5.26
CA MET A 1 6.40 28.96 4.62
C MET A 1 7.77 29.06 3.98
N LEU A 2 8.83 29.00 4.78
CA LEU A 2 10.25 29.03 4.38
C LEU A 2 11.01 28.20 5.43
N GLY A 3 10.71 26.91 5.53
CA GLY A 3 11.23 26.14 6.68
C GLY A 3 11.30 24.63 6.51
N VAL A 4 11.06 24.11 5.31
CA VAL A 4 11.20 22.67 5.02
C VAL A 4 12.33 22.42 4.04
N GLU A 5 12.55 23.32 3.08
CA GLU A 5 13.61 23.16 2.07
C GLU A 5 15.03 23.44 2.61
N GLU A 6 15.19 24.35 3.58
CA GLU A 6 16.51 24.64 4.15
C GLU A 6 16.98 23.57 5.15
N THR A 7 16.06 22.83 5.79
CA THR A 7 16.41 21.77 6.75
C THR A 7 16.94 20.49 6.10
N ILE A 8 16.72 20.28 4.80
CA ILE A 8 17.18 19.07 4.09
C ILE A 8 18.67 19.13 3.73
N LYS A 9 19.32 20.30 3.83
CA LYS A 9 20.75 20.48 3.53
C LYS A 9 21.73 20.04 4.64
N LEU A 10 21.25 19.46 5.74
CA LEU A 10 22.08 19.12 6.92
C LEU A 10 22.22 17.61 7.20
N ILE A 11 21.93 16.74 6.23
CA ILE A 11 22.24 15.31 6.35
C ILE A 11 23.62 15.10 5.71
N GLU A 12 24.67 15.10 6.52
CA GLU A 12 26.05 14.99 6.03
C GLU A 12 26.34 13.61 5.42
N ILE A 13 25.73 12.53 5.96
CA ILE A 13 25.96 11.14 5.51
C ILE A 13 24.67 10.33 5.74
N LEU A 14 24.30 9.53 4.73
CA LEU A 14 23.20 8.56 4.79
C LEU A 14 23.78 7.16 4.53
N SER A 15 23.70 6.27 5.52
CA SER A 15 24.12 4.88 5.37
C SER A 15 22.94 3.92 5.47
N PHE A 16 22.78 3.06 4.47
CA PHE A 16 21.83 1.95 4.50
C PHE A 16 22.47 0.75 5.18
N LEU A 17 21.97 0.39 6.37
CA LEU A 17 22.27 -0.90 7.01
C LEU A 17 21.14 -1.88 6.68
N LEU A 18 21.39 -3.19 6.82
CA LEU A 18 20.41 -4.26 6.56
C LEU A 18 19.11 -4.02 7.38
N GLY A 19 18.12 -3.37 6.77
CA GLY A 19 16.81 -3.07 7.38
C GLY A 19 16.64 -1.66 7.98
N GLY A 20 17.59 -0.74 7.82
CA GLY A 20 17.50 0.60 8.43
C GLY A 20 18.29 1.70 7.72
N LEU A 21 18.19 2.92 8.27
CA LEU A 21 18.80 4.13 7.73
C LEU A 21 19.34 4.97 8.88
N ASP A 22 20.62 5.32 8.82
CA ASP A 22 21.27 6.17 9.81
C ASP A 22 21.49 7.59 9.28
N PHE A 23 21.11 8.58 10.10
CA PHE A 23 21.35 10.00 9.85
C PHE A 23 22.40 10.55 10.81
N PHE A 24 23.39 11.26 10.28
CA PHE A 24 24.42 11.93 11.07
C PHE A 24 24.18 13.45 11.08
N PHE A 25 24.22 14.02 12.29
CA PHE A 25 24.05 15.46 12.52
C PHE A 25 25.28 16.00 13.26
N SER A 26 25.73 17.18 12.87
CA SER A 26 26.84 17.86 13.54
C SER A 26 26.39 18.49 14.88
N LEU A 27 25.15 18.99 14.95
CA LEU A 27 24.56 19.60 16.13
C LEU A 27 23.50 18.70 16.78
N ARG A 28 23.52 18.64 18.12
CA ARG A 28 22.52 17.87 18.90
C ARG A 28 21.10 18.41 18.73
N SER A 29 20.94 19.74 18.70
CA SER A 29 19.62 20.38 18.61
C SER A 29 18.88 19.98 17.33
N GLU A 30 19.60 19.84 16.22
CA GLU A 30 19.06 19.43 14.93
C GLU A 30 18.60 17.97 14.95
N ALA A 31 19.42 17.08 15.55
CA ALA A 31 19.05 15.69 15.73
C ALA A 31 17.77 15.52 16.56
N VAL A 32 17.63 16.30 17.65
CA VAL A 32 16.41 16.28 18.49
C VAL A 32 15.21 16.79 17.71
N ALA A 33 15.35 17.90 16.98
CA ALA A 33 14.27 18.45 16.15
C ALA A 33 13.82 17.46 15.06
N PHE A 34 14.76 16.72 14.46
CA PHE A 34 14.47 15.68 13.48
C PHE A 34 13.72 14.49 14.11
N VAL A 35 14.18 14.01 15.26
CA VAL A 35 13.51 12.94 16.02
C VAL A 35 12.07 13.33 16.38
N ASP A 36 11.86 14.56 16.84
CA ASP A 36 10.53 15.09 17.17
C ASP A 36 9.64 15.21 15.93
N TYR A 37 10.21 15.52 14.77
CA TYR A 37 9.49 15.55 13.50
C TYR A 37 9.05 14.15 13.06
N VAL A 38 9.96 13.16 13.08
CA VAL A 38 9.64 11.78 12.70
C VAL A 38 8.59 11.18 13.62
N SER A 39 8.68 11.44 14.93
CA SER A 39 7.72 10.94 15.92
C SER A 39 6.30 11.48 15.73
N LYS A 40 6.13 12.61 15.03
CA LYS A 40 4.81 13.16 14.67
C LYS A 40 4.22 12.51 13.42
N LEU A 41 5.06 11.91 12.56
CA LEU A 41 4.63 11.35 11.28
C LEU A 41 4.36 9.84 11.37
N VAL A 42 5.13 9.12 12.18
CA VAL A 42 5.18 7.66 12.21
C VAL A 42 5.17 7.18 13.66
N PRO A 43 4.44 6.10 14.00
CA PRO A 43 4.45 5.56 15.36
C PRO A 43 5.80 4.90 15.61
N CYS A 44 6.64 5.55 16.43
CA CYS A 44 7.96 5.04 16.77
C CYS A 44 8.26 5.19 18.26
N ARG A 45 9.10 4.28 18.76
CA ARG A 45 9.68 4.35 20.10
C ARG A 45 11.08 4.93 19.99
N VAL A 46 11.33 6.00 20.72
CA VAL A 46 12.63 6.66 20.77
C VAL A 46 13.45 6.11 21.93
N GLN A 47 14.69 5.68 21.66
CA GLN A 47 15.68 5.36 22.68
C GLN A 47 16.90 6.28 22.52
N THR A 48 17.35 6.88 23.62
CA THR A 48 18.49 7.82 23.60
C THR A 48 19.66 7.23 24.36
N SER A 49 20.85 7.25 23.77
CA SER A 49 22.10 6.90 24.45
C SER A 49 23.14 8.00 24.27
N GLN A 50 24.05 8.09 25.23
CA GLN A 50 25.15 9.03 25.22
C GLN A 50 26.45 8.30 25.54
N GLN A 51 27.50 8.57 24.77
CA GLN A 51 28.82 8.03 24.97
C GLN A 51 29.80 9.18 25.20
N LEU A 52 30.52 9.17 26.32
CA LEU A 52 31.58 10.14 26.56
C LEU A 52 32.76 9.82 25.62
N LYS A 53 33.14 10.79 24.78
CA LYS A 53 34.32 10.70 23.92
C LYS A 53 35.57 11.22 24.63
N SER A 54 35.48 12.39 25.23
CA SER A 54 36.58 13.00 25.98
C SER A 54 36.08 13.97 27.04
N HIS A 55 36.93 14.22 28.04
CA HIS A 55 36.69 15.16 29.12
C HIS A 55 37.94 15.99 29.35
N ASP A 56 37.80 17.31 29.37
CA ASP A 56 38.86 18.24 29.74
C ASP A 56 38.71 18.63 31.22
N VAL A 57 39.64 18.15 32.05
CA VAL A 57 39.65 18.37 33.50
C VAL A 57 39.91 19.83 33.86
N HIS A 58 40.60 20.59 32.99
CA HIS A 58 40.97 21.97 33.29
C HIS A 58 39.83 22.95 33.01
N SER A 59 39.08 22.73 31.92
CA SER A 59 37.90 23.53 31.57
C SER A 59 36.57 22.92 32.04
N ASN A 60 36.61 21.73 32.64
CA ASN A 60 35.43 20.94 33.03
C ASN A 60 34.41 20.76 31.87
N THR A 61 34.93 20.61 30.65
CA THR A 61 34.13 20.45 29.42
C THR A 61 34.08 18.98 29.02
N TYR A 62 32.90 18.47 28.69
CA TYR A 62 32.67 17.08 28.29
C TYR A 62 32.22 16.99 26.84
N ASN A 63 32.90 16.17 26.04
CA ASN A 63 32.51 15.87 24.67
C ASN A 63 31.75 14.55 24.63
N TYR A 64 30.47 14.61 24.32
CA TYR A 64 29.60 13.45 24.19
C TYR A 64 29.23 13.18 22.73
N LYS A 65 29.15 11.90 22.36
CA LYS A 65 28.46 11.43 21.17
C LYS A 65 27.06 10.99 21.58
N PHE A 66 26.04 11.58 20.98
CA PHE A 66 24.65 11.20 21.20
C PHE A 66 24.19 10.27 20.08
N THR A 67 23.42 9.26 20.45
CA THR A 67 22.80 8.33 19.51
C THR A 67 21.32 8.21 19.85
N PHE A 68 20.49 8.47 18.84
CA PHE A 68 19.04 8.34 18.92
C PHE A 68 18.64 7.13 18.07
N CYS A 69 18.06 6.11 18.69
CA CYS A 69 17.53 4.94 18.01
C CYS A 69 16.01 5.09 17.90
N LEU A 70 15.51 5.15 16.67
CA LEU A 70 14.09 5.20 16.36
C LEU A 70 13.63 3.81 15.92
N ASP A 71 12.84 3.17 16.77
CA ASP A 71 12.26 1.85 16.51
C ASP A 71 10.84 2.04 15.99
N VAL A 72 10.61 1.77 14.71
CA VAL A 72 9.30 1.93 14.05
C VAL A 72 8.47 0.68 14.26
N VAL A 73 7.17 0.86 14.53
CA VAL A 73 6.25 -0.26 14.67
C VAL A 73 6.21 -1.09 13.37
N PRO A 74 6.40 -2.42 13.42
CA PRO A 74 6.46 -3.29 12.24
C PRO A 74 5.07 -3.66 11.71
N ILE A 75 4.22 -2.65 11.46
CA ILE A 75 2.88 -2.80 10.90
C ILE A 75 2.72 -1.80 9.75
N CYS A 76 2.14 -2.24 8.65
CA CYS A 76 1.93 -1.43 7.47
C CYS A 76 0.45 -1.04 7.29
N LYS A 77 0.24 -0.02 6.46
CA LYS A 77 -1.10 0.34 6.01
C LYS A 77 -1.68 -0.83 5.21
N ASN A 78 -2.97 -1.08 5.38
CA ASN A 78 -3.73 -2.15 4.73
C ASN A 78 -3.35 -3.57 5.16
N ASP A 79 -2.55 -3.71 6.21
CA ASP A 79 -2.29 -5.01 6.80
C ASP A 79 -3.54 -5.54 7.52
N VAL A 80 -3.71 -6.85 7.45
CA VAL A 80 -4.67 -7.59 8.27
C VAL A 80 -3.94 -8.05 9.52
N VAL A 81 -4.47 -7.71 10.70
CA VAL A 81 -3.88 -8.08 11.99
C VAL A 81 -4.85 -8.95 12.78
N CYS A 82 -4.30 -9.86 13.57
CA CYS A 82 -5.06 -10.65 14.53
C CYS A 82 -4.65 -10.24 15.94
N LEU A 83 -5.61 -9.71 16.71
CA LEU A 83 -5.41 -9.33 18.10
C LEU A 83 -5.88 -10.44 19.03
N SER A 84 -5.31 -10.47 20.23
CA SER A 84 -5.82 -11.36 21.28
C SER A 84 -7.19 -10.92 21.78
N LYS A 85 -8.04 -11.89 22.16
CA LYS A 85 -9.39 -11.64 22.68
C LYS A 85 -9.41 -10.65 23.86
N GLN A 86 -8.43 -10.75 24.76
CA GLN A 86 -8.32 -9.86 25.91
C GLN A 86 -8.04 -8.41 25.48
N PHE A 87 -7.22 -8.22 24.44
CA PHE A 87 -6.90 -6.91 23.93
C PHE A 87 -8.07 -6.28 23.18
N CYS A 88 -8.80 -7.05 22.36
CA CYS A 88 -10.04 -6.58 21.72
C CYS A 88 -11.08 -6.08 22.73
N ASN A 89 -11.31 -6.85 23.81
CA ASN A 89 -12.26 -6.46 24.85
C ASN A 89 -11.87 -5.14 25.53
N ARG A 90 -10.56 -4.90 25.76
CA ARG A 90 -10.07 -3.64 26.32
C ARG A 90 -10.27 -2.45 25.38
N LEU A 91 -10.16 -2.67 24.07
CA LEU A 91 -10.38 -1.65 23.05
C LEU A 91 -11.87 -1.42 22.71
N GLY A 92 -12.76 -2.26 23.24
CA GLY A 92 -14.19 -2.24 22.91
C GLY A 92 -14.48 -2.75 21.49
N LEU A 93 -13.63 -3.64 20.96
CA LEU A 93 -13.79 -4.28 19.67
C LEU A 93 -14.37 -5.68 19.85
N GLY A 94 -15.37 -6.03 19.02
CA GLY A 94 -16.00 -7.36 19.06
C GLY A 94 -15.24 -8.45 18.31
N ASN A 95 -14.49 -8.06 17.26
CA ASN A 95 -13.77 -8.96 16.39
C ASN A 95 -12.26 -8.94 16.65
N GLN A 96 -11.60 -10.09 16.42
CA GLN A 96 -10.16 -10.27 16.60
C GLN A 96 -9.36 -9.96 15.34
N ILE A 97 -9.97 -10.16 14.16
CA ILE A 97 -9.36 -9.84 12.88
C ILE A 97 -9.73 -8.41 12.51
N LEU A 98 -8.72 -7.59 12.31
CA LEU A 98 -8.85 -6.16 12.05
C LEU A 98 -7.95 -5.76 10.88
N LEU A 99 -8.26 -4.60 10.32
CA LEU A 99 -7.51 -3.98 9.23
C LEU A 99 -6.81 -2.72 9.73
N VAL A 100 -5.60 -2.49 9.26
CA VAL A 100 -4.88 -1.24 9.53
C VAL A 100 -5.28 -0.21 8.48
N SER A 101 -6.17 0.71 8.83
CA SER A 101 -6.70 1.69 7.88
C SER A 101 -5.69 2.81 7.58
N ARG A 102 -5.10 3.36 8.64
CA ARG A 102 -4.17 4.48 8.57
C ARG A 102 -3.11 4.36 9.66
N ILE A 103 -1.90 4.76 9.30
CA ILE A 103 -0.76 4.91 10.21
C ILE A 103 -0.35 6.38 10.18
N THR A 104 -0.40 7.04 11.32
CA THR A 104 0.07 8.43 11.54
C THR A 104 0.98 8.46 12.77
N ASP A 105 0.74 9.30 13.76
CA ASP A 105 1.31 9.19 15.11
C ASP A 105 0.81 7.93 15.87
N LYS A 106 -0.43 7.53 15.57
CA LYS A 106 -1.14 6.39 16.13
C LYS A 106 -1.50 5.40 15.03
N ILE A 107 -1.77 4.16 15.44
CA ILE A 107 -2.17 3.09 14.55
C ILE A 107 -3.70 3.01 14.58
N ARG A 108 -4.36 3.33 13.46
CA ARG A 108 -5.81 3.22 13.34
C ARG A 108 -6.20 1.85 12.82
N LEU A 109 -6.76 1.04 13.72
CA LEU A 109 -7.38 -0.23 13.37
C LEU A 109 -8.85 -0.04 13.00
N LEU A 110 -9.33 -0.89 12.11
CA LEU A 110 -10.70 -0.89 11.59
C LEU A 110 -11.22 -2.31 11.59
N ASP A 111 -12.42 -2.49 12.13
CA ASP A 111 -13.13 -3.76 12.01
C ASP A 111 -13.85 -3.85 10.64
N PRO A 112 -13.53 -4.85 9.80
CA PRO A 112 -14.14 -4.98 8.47
C PRO A 112 -15.65 -5.27 8.52
N VAL A 113 -16.16 -5.84 9.62
CA VAL A 113 -17.59 -6.22 9.73
C VAL A 113 -18.41 -5.11 10.35
N SER A 114 -17.96 -4.54 11.47
CA SER A 114 -18.70 -3.49 12.21
C SER A 114 -18.39 -2.06 11.76
N CYS A 115 -17.34 -1.86 10.95
CA CYS A 115 -16.85 -0.55 10.54
C CYS A 115 -16.48 0.39 11.71
N VAL A 116 -16.20 -0.17 12.90
CA VAL A 116 -15.71 0.60 14.03
C VAL A 116 -14.20 0.77 13.92
N ALA A 117 -13.74 2.02 13.95
CA ALA A 117 -12.32 2.36 13.97
C ALA A 117 -11.85 2.65 15.40
N LYS A 118 -10.64 2.21 15.75
CA LYS A 118 -9.99 2.48 17.04
C LYS A 118 -8.52 2.84 16.82
N ASP A 119 -8.08 3.87 17.55
CA ASP A 119 -6.71 4.35 17.50
C ASP A 119 -5.91 3.72 18.64
N ILE A 120 -4.74 3.15 18.31
CA ILE A 120 -3.81 2.53 19.24
C ILE A 120 -2.56 3.42 19.34
N ASP A 121 -2.20 3.73 20.58
CA ASP A 121 -0.97 4.44 20.89
C ASP A 121 0.26 3.52 20.87
N VAL A 122 1.43 4.09 20.62
CA VAL A 122 2.71 3.38 20.55
C VAL A 122 3.00 2.62 21.84
N GLN A 123 2.75 3.22 23.02
CA GLN A 123 2.98 2.52 24.29
C GLN A 123 2.06 1.30 24.45
N THR A 124 0.81 1.43 24.01
CA THR A 124 -0.17 0.35 24.09
C THR A 124 0.21 -0.81 23.17
N TYR A 125 0.74 -0.50 21.97
CA TYR A 125 1.27 -1.49 21.04
C TYR A 125 2.43 -2.28 21.65
N TYR A 126 3.45 -1.61 22.20
CA TYR A 126 4.61 -2.32 22.78
C TYR A 126 4.28 -3.09 24.06
N ALA A 127 3.21 -2.74 24.78
CA ALA A 127 2.73 -3.52 25.92
C ALA A 127 2.08 -4.85 25.48
N ASN A 128 1.47 -4.90 24.30
CA ASN A 128 0.84 -6.09 23.74
C ASN A 128 1.16 -6.16 22.23
N PRO A 129 2.39 -6.53 21.85
CA PRO A 129 2.81 -6.51 20.46
C PRO A 129 2.00 -7.54 19.66
N PHE A 130 1.53 -7.13 18.49
CA PHE A 130 0.87 -7.99 17.52
C PHE A 130 1.52 -7.83 16.15
N ALA A 131 1.46 -8.90 15.36
CA ALA A 131 2.01 -8.97 14.01
C ALA A 131 0.89 -9.03 12.97
N SER A 132 1.21 -8.58 11.76
CA SER A 132 0.35 -8.75 10.58
C SER A 132 0.22 -10.23 10.21
N ILE A 133 -1.01 -10.68 9.96
CA ILE A 133 -1.30 -12.00 9.38
C ILE A 133 -1.25 -11.97 7.85
N SER A 134 -1.38 -10.78 7.25
CA SER A 134 -1.30 -10.63 5.79
C SER A 134 0.15 -10.43 5.35
N SER A 135 0.62 -11.34 4.49
CA SER A 135 1.80 -11.09 3.66
C SER A 135 1.35 -10.52 2.31
N PRO A 136 2.05 -9.53 1.73
CA PRO A 136 1.69 -8.98 0.42
C PRO A 136 1.67 -10.02 -0.70
N ARG A 137 2.31 -11.19 -0.51
CA ARG A 137 2.28 -12.31 -1.47
C ARG A 137 1.03 -13.19 -1.35
N ASN A 138 0.37 -13.19 -0.20
CA ASN A 138 -0.77 -14.07 0.10
C ASN A 138 -2.11 -13.39 -0.17
N VAL A 139 -2.07 -12.18 -0.72
CA VAL A 139 -3.24 -11.36 -0.99
C VAL A 139 -3.69 -11.62 -2.43
N SER A 140 -4.99 -11.87 -2.61
CA SER A 140 -5.59 -12.28 -3.87
C SER A 140 -6.58 -11.23 -4.39
N GLU A 141 -6.80 -11.22 -5.70
CA GLU A 141 -7.80 -10.39 -6.34
C GLU A 141 -9.15 -11.10 -6.35
N PHE A 142 -10.21 -10.36 -6.04
CA PHE A 142 -11.58 -10.79 -6.07
C PHE A 142 -12.40 -9.87 -6.97
N PHE A 143 -13.37 -10.46 -7.65
CA PHE A 143 -14.34 -9.77 -8.48
C PHE A 143 -15.66 -9.64 -7.73
N VAL A 144 -16.24 -8.44 -7.75
CA VAL A 144 -17.48 -8.13 -7.04
C VAL A 144 -18.68 -8.43 -7.92
N MET A 145 -19.47 -9.43 -7.53
CA MET A 145 -20.66 -9.88 -8.26
C MET A 145 -21.90 -9.09 -7.85
N ASP A 146 -22.12 -8.93 -6.54
CA ASP A 146 -23.26 -8.19 -6.02
C ASP A 146 -22.90 -7.46 -4.73
N VAL A 147 -23.60 -6.35 -4.45
CA VAL A 147 -23.38 -5.50 -3.27
C VAL A 147 -24.72 -5.29 -2.56
N GLU A 148 -24.88 -5.98 -1.44
CA GLU A 148 -25.97 -5.76 -0.51
C GLU A 148 -25.61 -4.58 0.41
N SER A 149 -26.13 -3.40 0.07
CA SER A 149 -26.00 -2.24 0.94
C SER A 149 -27.05 -2.34 2.04
N ASP A 150 -26.62 -2.53 3.29
CA ASP A 150 -27.49 -2.47 4.45
C ASP A 150 -28.13 -1.08 4.52
N ALA A 151 -29.39 -0.96 4.08
CA ALA A 151 -30.16 0.29 4.07
C ALA A 151 -30.64 0.70 5.48
N HIS A 152 -29.83 0.41 6.50
CA HIS A 152 -30.18 0.69 7.89
C HIS A 152 -29.81 2.12 8.27
N GLY A 153 -30.81 2.98 8.08
CA GLY A 153 -31.02 4.16 8.89
C GLY A 153 -30.40 5.42 8.33
N LYS A 154 -31.26 6.34 7.90
CA LYS A 154 -31.02 7.77 8.16
C LYS A 154 -30.48 7.86 9.60
N ILE A 155 -29.27 8.37 9.77
CA ILE A 155 -28.79 8.81 11.08
C ILE A 155 -29.81 9.84 11.53
N GLN A 156 -30.74 9.45 12.41
CA GLN A 156 -31.40 10.42 13.26
C GLN A 156 -30.27 11.01 14.09
N SER A 157 -29.96 12.27 13.81
CA SER A 157 -29.07 13.09 14.60
C SER A 157 -29.61 13.16 16.03
N SER A 158 -29.17 12.26 16.90
CA SER A 158 -29.23 12.48 18.34
C SER A 158 -28.07 13.40 18.71
N PRO A 159 -28.31 14.55 19.37
CA PRO A 159 -27.27 15.51 19.70
C PRO A 159 -26.63 15.08 21.02
N ALA A 160 -25.63 14.19 20.97
CA ALA A 160 -24.75 13.95 22.10
C ALA A 160 -23.42 13.39 21.61
N GLU A 161 -22.36 14.15 21.91
CA GLU A 161 -20.93 13.85 21.78
C GLU A 161 -20.29 14.10 20.40
N PRO A 162 -19.37 15.08 20.30
CA PRO A 162 -18.60 15.32 19.08
C PRO A 162 -17.30 14.54 19.20
N GLU A 163 -17.18 13.35 18.58
CA GLU A 163 -15.85 12.75 18.49
C GLU A 163 -15.69 11.76 17.33
N VAL A 164 -14.56 11.95 16.64
CA VAL A 164 -13.99 11.17 15.54
C VAL A 164 -14.65 11.42 14.18
N GLU A 165 -13.86 12.05 13.30
CA GLU A 165 -14.08 12.10 11.86
C GLU A 165 -14.26 10.68 11.29
N GLN A 166 -15.47 10.15 11.37
CA GLN A 166 -15.85 8.96 10.62
C GLN A 166 -15.99 9.41 9.16
N VAL A 167 -14.88 9.32 8.41
CA VAL A 167 -14.92 9.13 6.96
C VAL A 167 -16.06 8.15 6.71
N ASN A 168 -17.05 8.53 5.88
CA ASN A 168 -18.31 7.83 5.61
C ASN A 168 -18.15 6.34 5.23
N MET A 169 -17.67 5.50 6.15
CA MET A 169 -17.53 4.07 6.00
C MET A 169 -18.88 3.47 6.33
N LYS A 170 -19.49 2.84 5.33
CA LYS A 170 -20.75 2.14 5.48
C LYS A 170 -20.45 0.64 5.39
N PRO A 171 -20.85 -0.16 6.39
CA PRO A 171 -20.82 -1.60 6.25
C PRO A 171 -21.73 -2.00 5.09
N ALA A 172 -21.25 -2.93 4.28
CA ALA A 172 -22.03 -3.56 3.22
C ALA A 172 -21.73 -5.05 3.17
N GLY A 173 -22.73 -5.85 2.82
CA GLY A 173 -22.55 -7.22 2.39
C GLY A 173 -22.15 -7.23 0.92
N VAL A 174 -21.19 -8.05 0.55
CA VAL A 174 -20.71 -8.16 -0.83
C VAL A 174 -20.55 -9.64 -1.18
N TRP A 175 -21.06 -10.01 -2.34
CA TRP A 175 -20.83 -11.31 -2.95
C TRP A 175 -19.62 -11.20 -3.87
N VAL A 176 -18.57 -11.95 -3.55
CA VAL A 176 -17.30 -11.93 -4.28
C VAL A 176 -16.93 -13.30 -4.79
N VAL A 177 -16.25 -13.34 -5.93
CA VAL A 177 -15.63 -14.54 -6.49
C VAL A 177 -14.14 -14.25 -6.67
N PRO A 178 -13.21 -15.17 -6.37
CA PRO A 178 -11.81 -14.95 -6.68
C PRO A 178 -11.62 -14.72 -8.19
N SER A 179 -10.87 -13.69 -8.58
CA SER A 179 -10.74 -13.32 -10.00
C SER A 179 -10.12 -14.43 -10.85
N ALA A 180 -9.33 -15.32 -10.25
CA ALA A 180 -8.73 -16.47 -10.93
C ALA A 180 -9.74 -17.55 -11.36
N TYR A 181 -10.89 -17.63 -10.69
CA TYR A 181 -11.93 -18.64 -10.94
C TYR A 181 -13.20 -18.03 -11.57
N LEU A 182 -13.10 -16.80 -12.06
CA LEU A 182 -14.23 -16.13 -12.71
C LEU A 182 -14.64 -16.90 -13.97
N GLY A 183 -15.87 -17.41 -14.00
CA GLY A 183 -16.41 -18.17 -15.13
C GLY A 183 -16.05 -19.66 -15.14
N VAL A 184 -15.39 -20.16 -14.09
CA VAL A 184 -15.17 -21.60 -13.91
C VAL A 184 -16.38 -22.19 -13.17
N GLU A 185 -16.99 -23.22 -13.75
CA GLU A 185 -18.05 -23.99 -13.08
C GLU A 185 -17.39 -25.02 -12.14
N GLY A 186 -17.53 -24.84 -10.81
CA GLY A 186 -16.96 -25.72 -9.79
C GLY A 186 -17.04 -25.13 -8.38
N GLU A 187 -16.62 -25.88 -7.35
CA GLU A 187 -16.60 -25.44 -5.95
C GLU A 187 -15.71 -24.20 -5.73
N ASP A 188 -14.64 -24.07 -6.51
CA ASP A 188 -13.70 -22.93 -6.42
C ASP A 188 -14.25 -21.62 -7.01
N GLY A 189 -15.28 -21.71 -7.85
CA GLY A 189 -15.97 -20.57 -8.47
C GLY A 189 -17.21 -20.10 -7.69
N GLU A 190 -17.48 -20.66 -6.52
CA GLU A 190 -18.65 -20.29 -5.71
C GLU A 190 -18.55 -18.84 -5.21
N GLN A 191 -19.70 -18.16 -5.18
CA GLN A 191 -19.80 -16.81 -4.64
C GLN A 191 -19.69 -16.84 -3.11
N ILE A 192 -18.75 -16.06 -2.58
CA ILE A 192 -18.49 -15.96 -1.15
C ILE A 192 -19.15 -14.69 -0.64
N TYR A 193 -19.98 -14.82 0.39
CA TYR A 193 -20.53 -13.68 1.10
C TYR A 193 -19.52 -13.09 2.08
N VAL A 194 -19.25 -11.79 1.96
CA VAL A 194 -18.29 -11.08 2.80
C VAL A 194 -18.89 -9.76 3.28
N ARG A 195 -18.85 -9.51 4.59
CA ARG A 195 -19.09 -8.16 5.12
C ARG A 195 -17.83 -7.31 5.03
N THR A 196 -17.97 -6.11 4.50
CA THR A 196 -16.85 -5.20 4.25
C THR A 196 -17.13 -3.76 4.66
N HIS A 197 -16.05 -3.05 4.99
CA HIS A 197 -16.01 -1.62 5.26
C HIS A 197 -15.94 -0.76 3.99
N LEU A 198 -15.80 -1.41 2.83
CA LEU A 198 -15.65 -0.74 1.53
C LEU A 198 -16.99 -0.40 0.86
N GLY A 199 -18.13 -0.47 1.56
CA GLY A 199 -19.47 -0.28 0.98
C GLY A 199 -19.70 1.07 0.31
N HIS A 200 -18.95 2.11 0.70
CA HIS A 200 -19.02 3.43 0.07
C HIS A 200 -18.18 3.57 -1.22
N VAL A 201 -17.24 2.64 -1.45
CA VAL A 201 -16.26 2.69 -2.55
C VAL A 201 -16.53 1.64 -3.61
N VAL A 202 -16.95 0.45 -3.18
CA VAL A 202 -17.10 -0.72 -4.03
C VAL A 202 -18.45 -0.70 -4.74
N LYS A 203 -18.43 -1.04 -6.02
CA LYS A 203 -19.61 -1.23 -6.86
C LYS A 203 -19.55 -2.62 -7.50
N ILE A 204 -20.69 -3.05 -8.03
CA ILE A 204 -20.80 -4.26 -8.84
C ILE A 204 -19.85 -4.16 -10.05
N GLY A 205 -19.10 -5.22 -10.32
CA GLY A 205 -18.11 -5.30 -11.40
C GLY A 205 -16.75 -4.69 -11.09
N ASP A 206 -16.51 -4.25 -9.84
CA ASP A 206 -15.17 -3.80 -9.42
C ASP A 206 -14.27 -4.99 -9.03
N SER A 207 -12.98 -4.86 -9.34
CA SER A 207 -11.94 -5.69 -8.75
C SER A 207 -11.53 -5.14 -7.37
N VAL A 208 -11.44 -6.03 -6.38
CA VAL A 208 -11.01 -5.74 -5.02
C VAL A 208 -9.89 -6.68 -4.61
N ILE A 209 -9.05 -6.22 -3.70
CA ILE A 209 -7.95 -6.98 -3.14
C ILE A 209 -8.38 -7.46 -1.76
N GLY A 210 -8.16 -8.74 -1.46
CA GLY A 210 -8.50 -9.34 -0.19
C GLY A 210 -7.59 -10.50 0.21
N LEU A 211 -7.70 -10.91 1.46
CA LEU A 211 -7.03 -12.09 1.99
C LEU A 211 -8.03 -13.25 2.06
N ASP A 212 -7.76 -14.35 1.36
CA ASP A 212 -8.53 -15.59 1.51
C ASP A 212 -8.02 -16.37 2.73
N LEU A 213 -8.79 -16.36 3.82
CA LEU A 213 -8.42 -17.02 5.06
C LEU A 213 -8.68 -18.53 5.04
N ARG A 214 -9.40 -19.04 4.03
CA ARG A 214 -9.66 -20.49 3.88
C ARG A 214 -8.40 -21.22 3.40
N ASN A 215 -7.69 -20.59 2.48
CA ASN A 215 -6.52 -21.18 1.81
C ASN A 215 -5.18 -20.63 2.33
N ALA A 216 -5.19 -19.52 3.09
CA ALA A 216 -3.97 -18.93 3.62
C ALA A 216 -3.38 -19.76 4.77
N ASN A 217 -2.12 -20.15 4.62
CA ASN A 217 -1.32 -20.73 5.72
C ASN A 217 -0.84 -19.60 6.65
N ILE A 218 -1.56 -19.38 7.75
CA ILE A 218 -1.28 -18.33 8.74
C ILE A 218 -0.72 -18.98 10.01
N ASN A 219 0.55 -18.72 10.29
CA ASN A 219 1.19 -19.14 11.55
C ASN A 219 0.95 -18.07 12.64
N ASN A 220 -0.22 -18.10 13.29
CA ASN A 220 -0.54 -17.19 14.38
C ASN A 220 -1.43 -17.87 15.44
N VAL A 221 -0.94 -17.94 16.68
CA VAL A 221 -1.62 -18.56 17.82
C VAL A 221 -2.99 -17.91 18.10
N GLU A 222 -3.09 -16.59 17.97
CA GLU A 222 -4.34 -15.88 18.23
C GLU A 222 -5.41 -16.18 17.18
N PHE A 223 -4.99 -16.49 15.95
CA PHE A 223 -5.90 -16.87 14.86
C PHE A 223 -6.45 -18.29 15.03
N GLU A 224 -5.61 -19.21 15.50
CA GLU A 224 -6.01 -20.59 15.82
C GLU A 224 -7.01 -20.64 17.00
N ASN A 225 -6.85 -19.73 17.97
CA ASN A 225 -7.74 -19.62 19.12
C ASN A 225 -9.15 -19.08 18.77
N ILE A 226 -9.37 -18.56 17.56
CA ILE A 226 -10.68 -18.07 17.12
C ILE A 226 -11.56 -19.28 16.76
N PRO A 227 -12.78 -19.39 17.30
CA PRO A 227 -13.70 -20.44 16.87
C PRO A 227 -14.05 -20.28 15.39
N GLU A 228 -14.08 -21.39 14.66
CA GLU A 228 -14.29 -21.41 13.21
C GLU A 228 -15.57 -20.68 12.77
N GLU A 229 -16.64 -20.76 13.57
CA GLU A 229 -17.91 -20.06 13.32
C GLU A 229 -17.79 -18.54 13.26
N LYS A 230 -16.82 -17.96 13.98
CA LYS A 230 -16.60 -16.50 14.03
C LYS A 230 -15.48 -16.05 13.09
N ARG A 231 -14.81 -16.99 12.43
CA ARG A 231 -13.70 -16.68 11.53
C ARG A 231 -14.27 -16.26 10.17
N PRO A 232 -14.01 -15.03 9.70
CA PRO A 232 -14.38 -14.65 8.34
C PRO A 232 -13.63 -15.52 7.34
N GLN A 233 -14.29 -15.90 6.25
CA GLN A 233 -13.68 -16.69 5.18
C GLN A 233 -12.73 -15.83 4.33
N VAL A 234 -13.16 -14.61 4.02
CA VAL A 234 -12.41 -13.65 3.20
C VAL A 234 -12.49 -12.28 3.87
N VAL A 235 -11.38 -11.54 3.83
CA VAL A 235 -11.32 -10.15 4.30
C VAL A 235 -10.91 -9.25 3.15
N LEU A 236 -11.80 -8.35 2.74
CA LEU A 236 -11.50 -7.36 1.71
C LEU A 236 -10.71 -6.19 2.29
N ILE A 237 -9.61 -5.84 1.63
CA ILE A 237 -8.65 -4.84 2.10
C ILE A 237 -8.83 -3.52 1.36
N GLN A 238 -8.76 -3.54 0.02
CA GLN A 238 -8.79 -2.31 -0.78
C GLN A 238 -9.36 -2.58 -2.18
N ARG A 239 -10.09 -1.62 -2.74
CA ARG A 239 -10.49 -1.64 -4.16
C ARG A 239 -9.30 -1.42 -5.10
N LEU A 240 -9.17 -2.26 -6.11
CA LEU A 240 -8.24 -2.05 -7.22
C LEU A 240 -8.87 -1.06 -8.21
N CYS A 241 -8.30 0.14 -8.32
CA CYS A 241 -8.73 1.11 -9.31
C CYS A 241 -7.82 1.00 -10.54
N SER A 242 -8.40 0.75 -11.72
CA SER A 242 -7.65 0.70 -12.98
C SER A 242 -6.86 2.00 -13.20
N SER A 243 -5.62 1.88 -13.68
CA SER A 243 -4.67 3.01 -13.79
C SER A 243 -5.21 4.17 -14.65
N SER A 244 -6.13 3.87 -15.58
CA SER A 244 -6.81 4.84 -16.44
C SER A 244 -7.60 5.90 -15.66
N ASN A 245 -8.28 5.52 -14.56
CA ASN A 245 -9.01 6.48 -13.72
C ASN A 245 -8.10 7.34 -12.85
N ARG A 246 -6.88 6.88 -12.52
CA ARG A 246 -5.87 7.68 -11.80
C ARG A 246 -5.30 8.78 -12.69
N ARG A 247 -5.05 8.50 -13.98
CA ARG A 247 -4.59 9.49 -14.97
C ARG A 247 -5.63 10.60 -15.16
N ARG A 248 -6.92 10.26 -15.25
CA ARG A 248 -8.01 11.24 -15.39
C ARG A 248 -8.19 12.15 -14.17
N ARG A 249 -7.97 11.66 -12.95
CA ARG A 249 -8.02 12.50 -11.73
C ARG A 249 -6.86 13.50 -11.68
N ARG A 250 -5.62 13.04 -11.94
CA ARG A 250 -4.46 13.94 -12.03
C ARG A 250 -4.64 14.99 -13.12
N HIS A 251 -5.18 14.62 -14.28
CA HIS A 251 -5.48 15.57 -15.34
C HIS A 251 -6.55 16.59 -14.93
N ARG A 252 -7.58 16.20 -14.17
CA ARG A 252 -8.58 17.15 -13.66
C ARG A 252 -8.05 18.08 -12.59
N ASP A 253 -7.21 17.58 -11.68
CA ASP A 253 -6.61 18.40 -10.63
C ASP A 253 -5.61 19.42 -11.24
N CYS A 254 -4.93 19.08 -12.34
CA CYS A 254 -4.08 20.02 -13.08
C CYS A 254 -4.89 21.01 -13.93
N VAL A 255 -6.02 20.60 -14.54
CA VAL A 255 -6.88 21.47 -15.36
C VAL A 255 -7.71 22.45 -14.51
N SER A 256 -7.78 22.25 -13.20
CA SER A 256 -8.52 23.15 -12.29
C SER A 256 -7.75 24.41 -11.90
N LEU A 257 -6.47 24.53 -12.29
CA LEU A 257 -5.63 25.67 -11.92
C LEU A 257 -5.39 26.65 -13.07
N ASP A 258 -5.31 26.21 -14.33
CA ASP A 258 -5.21 27.10 -15.49
C ASP A 258 -5.88 26.44 -16.70
N GLY A 259 -6.90 27.11 -17.24
CA GLY A 259 -7.78 26.57 -18.29
C GLY A 259 -7.18 26.60 -19.70
N GLU A 260 -6.05 25.92 -19.93
CA GLU A 260 -5.52 25.70 -21.29
C GLU A 260 -5.00 24.26 -21.45
N SER A 261 -5.54 23.56 -22.46
CA SER A 261 -5.12 22.20 -22.82
C SER A 261 -4.02 22.24 -23.87
N VAL A 262 -2.81 21.80 -23.52
CA VAL A 262 -1.75 21.49 -24.48
C VAL A 262 -1.62 19.97 -24.57
N MET A 263 -1.78 19.43 -25.78
CA MET A 263 -1.52 18.02 -26.07
C MET A 263 0.00 17.82 -26.19
N GLU A 264 0.60 17.03 -25.30
CA GLU A 264 1.98 16.58 -25.46
C GLU A 264 2.02 15.34 -26.36
N THR A 265 2.67 15.48 -27.51
CA THR A 265 3.07 14.37 -28.38
C THR A 265 4.39 13.75 -27.89
N GLU A 266 4.43 12.43 -27.85
CA GLU A 266 5.55 11.60 -27.41
C GLU A 266 6.84 11.90 -28.21
N THR A 267 7.97 12.09 -27.53
CA THR A 267 9.31 12.07 -28.13
C THR A 267 10.18 11.04 -27.41
N ALA A 268 10.79 10.14 -28.19
CA ALA A 268 11.68 9.09 -27.73
C ALA A 268 13.06 9.64 -27.28
N PRO A 269 13.78 8.95 -26.38
CA PRO A 269 14.99 9.50 -25.76
C PRO A 269 16.23 9.27 -26.64
N THR A 270 16.94 10.35 -26.97
CA THR A 270 18.33 10.29 -27.45
C THR A 270 19.27 10.37 -26.25
N THR A 271 20.08 9.34 -26.06
CA THR A 271 21.21 9.31 -25.13
C THR A 271 22.41 10.04 -25.73
N GLU A 272 22.98 10.98 -24.99
CA GLU A 272 24.25 11.64 -25.31
C GLU A 272 25.24 11.48 -24.15
N ALA A 273 26.45 11.04 -24.49
CA ALA A 273 27.65 11.05 -23.66
C ALA A 273 28.81 11.61 -24.51
N GLY A 274 29.63 12.48 -23.91
CA GLY A 274 30.45 13.48 -24.58
C GLY A 274 31.85 13.09 -25.08
N LEU A 275 32.39 14.00 -25.92
CA LEU A 275 33.76 14.58 -26.03
C LEU A 275 34.99 13.65 -25.69
N VAL A 276 36.05 13.54 -26.52
CA VAL A 276 37.11 14.54 -26.84
C VAL A 276 38.07 14.05 -27.98
N SER A 277 38.61 15.01 -28.76
CA SER A 277 39.88 15.15 -29.54
C SER A 277 40.17 14.46 -30.89
N ASP A 278 40.23 15.32 -31.93
CA ASP A 278 41.29 15.63 -32.92
C ASP A 278 42.19 14.53 -33.55
N THR A 279 42.17 14.47 -34.91
CA THR A 279 43.32 14.66 -35.85
C THR A 279 43.24 13.76 -37.10
N GLU A 280 43.06 14.42 -38.25
CA GLU A 280 43.55 14.19 -39.64
C GLU A 280 43.57 12.80 -40.35
N MET A 281 42.92 12.84 -41.53
CA MET A 281 43.37 12.46 -42.89
C MET A 281 43.56 10.99 -43.34
N GLU A 282 42.78 10.71 -44.40
CA GLU A 282 43.06 9.96 -45.62
C GLU A 282 43.09 8.42 -45.63
N GLY A 283 42.30 7.87 -46.57
CA GLY A 283 42.53 6.57 -47.21
C GLY A 283 41.26 5.88 -47.68
N ASN A 284 40.89 6.08 -48.96
CA ASN A 284 40.45 5.09 -49.98
C ASN A 284 39.61 3.87 -49.54
N GLU A 285 38.65 3.33 -50.29
CA GLU A 285 38.09 3.53 -51.62
C GLU A 285 36.94 2.49 -51.72
N ASP A 286 36.07 2.68 -52.72
CA ASP A 286 35.35 1.62 -53.44
C ASP A 286 34.02 1.02 -52.94
N ASN A 287 32.99 1.45 -53.69
CA ASN A 287 32.11 0.63 -54.53
C ASN A 287 30.97 -0.21 -53.93
N ALA A 288 29.76 0.27 -54.28
CA ALA A 288 28.77 -0.41 -55.14
C ALA A 288 28.01 -1.64 -54.61
N GLY A 289 26.68 -1.59 -54.83
CA GLY A 289 25.96 -2.74 -55.39
C GLY A 289 25.03 -3.48 -54.44
N ASP A 290 23.81 -2.95 -54.31
CA ASP A 290 22.53 -3.62 -54.60
C ASP A 290 22.53 -5.14 -54.94
N SER A 291 21.79 -5.93 -54.15
CA SER A 291 20.87 -7.05 -54.52
C SER A 291 20.48 -7.79 -53.23
N ASP A 292 19.23 -7.75 -52.76
CA ASP A 292 18.01 -8.50 -53.16
C ASP A 292 18.01 -9.99 -52.78
N ASP A 293 16.79 -10.47 -52.55
CA ASP A 293 16.29 -11.86 -52.54
C ASP A 293 15.91 -12.56 -51.21
N THR A 294 14.59 -12.57 -50.99
CA THR A 294 13.70 -13.76 -50.89
C THR A 294 13.53 -14.60 -49.59
N ILE A 295 12.23 -14.80 -49.26
CA ILE A 295 11.51 -16.06 -48.91
C ILE A 295 11.87 -16.71 -47.55
N SER A 296 10.96 -17.07 -46.63
CA SER A 296 9.75 -17.91 -46.77
C SER A 296 8.95 -17.94 -45.46
N GLU A 297 7.64 -18.14 -45.62
CA GLU A 297 6.67 -18.64 -44.63
C GLU A 297 6.85 -20.15 -44.36
N TYR A 298 6.37 -20.62 -43.21
CA TYR A 298 5.79 -21.96 -43.04
C TYR A 298 4.66 -21.92 -41.99
N SER A 299 3.42 -21.96 -42.50
CA SER A 299 2.29 -22.89 -42.25
C SER A 299 2.31 -23.82 -41.00
N ASP A 300 1.21 -24.32 -40.40
CA ASP A 300 -0.24 -24.23 -40.67
C ASP A 300 -1.07 -24.88 -39.52
N SER A 301 -2.40 -24.81 -39.69
CA SER A 301 -3.53 -25.63 -39.14
C SER A 301 -4.34 -25.00 -38.00
N GLU A 302 -5.43 -24.28 -38.31
CA GLU A 302 -6.79 -24.69 -38.75
C GLU A 302 -7.68 -25.28 -37.64
N TYR A 303 -8.78 -24.58 -37.32
CA TYR A 303 -10.09 -25.18 -37.04
C TYR A 303 -11.21 -24.23 -37.47
N MET A 304 -12.19 -24.82 -38.17
CA MET A 304 -13.29 -24.20 -38.92
C MET A 304 -14.46 -23.73 -38.05
N ASP A 305 -15.08 -22.65 -38.50
CA ASP A 305 -16.36 -22.09 -38.05
C ASP A 305 -17.58 -22.80 -38.66
N ALA A 306 -18.74 -22.43 -38.12
CA ALA A 306 -20.05 -23.05 -38.19
C ALA A 306 -20.98 -22.58 -39.34
N GLU A 307 -22.14 -23.26 -39.38
CA GLU A 307 -23.44 -22.88 -40.01
C GLU A 307 -23.51 -23.01 -41.55
N GLU A 308 -24.59 -23.37 -42.23
CA GLU A 308 -26.03 -23.30 -41.97
C GLU A 308 -26.73 -24.53 -42.59
N GLY A 309 -27.83 -24.98 -41.98
CA GLY A 309 -28.76 -25.94 -42.59
C GLY A 309 -29.98 -25.23 -43.13
N THR A 310 -30.33 -25.45 -44.41
CA THR A 310 -31.72 -25.34 -44.89
C THR A 310 -31.98 -26.29 -46.07
N PHE A 311 -32.72 -27.38 -45.76
CA PHE A 311 -33.91 -27.93 -46.43
C PHE A 311 -33.95 -28.31 -47.94
N ILE A 312 -34.78 -29.35 -48.16
CA ILE A 312 -35.51 -29.87 -49.34
C ILE A 312 -34.81 -30.64 -50.48
N GLY A 313 -35.32 -31.87 -50.69
CA GLY A 313 -35.12 -32.72 -51.85
C GLY A 313 -35.38 -34.18 -51.53
#